data_AF-A0A7S0LPX7-F1
#
_entry.id   AF-A0A7S0LPX7-F1
#
_cell.length_a   1.000
_cell.length_b   1.000
_cell.length_c   1.000
_cell.angle_alpha   90.00
_cell.angle_beta   90.00
_cell.angle_gamma   90.00
#
_symmetry.space_group_name_H-M   'P 1'
#
loop_
_entity.id
_entity.type
_entity.pdbx_description
1 polymer ?
#
loop_
_entity_poly.entity_id
_entity_poly.type
_entity_poly.pdbx_seq_one_letter_code
_entity_poly.pdbx_strand_id
1 'polypeptide(L)'
;MKKSPGSVWQASISLSWNHMPQPSMAGKVDTPEDLGEKITSLTEAMLLARGPHATFEAEHSIVIELTAPNVPDLTVIDLPGIVRTQVNGQSSAVMAEVDHLLDRYLKQDR
;
A
#
# COMPACT_ATOMS: atom_id res chain seq x y z
N MET A 1 20.44 26.20 14.98
CA MET A 1 19.04 25.83 15.25
C MET A 1 19.03 24.51 16.00
N LYS A 2 18.50 24.46 17.23
CA LYS A 2 18.44 23.24 18.04
C LYS A 2 17.11 22.54 17.75
N LYS A 3 17.15 21.31 17.20
CA LYS A 3 15.97 20.45 17.04
C LYS A 3 15.49 20.01 18.43
N SER A 4 14.21 20.20 18.73
CA SER A 4 13.59 19.81 20.00
C SER A 4 13.44 18.27 20.09
N PRO A 5 13.56 17.67 21.29
CA PRO A 5 13.36 16.23 21.48
C PRO A 5 11.89 15.87 21.25
N GLY A 6 11.62 14.89 20.37
CA GLY A 6 10.28 14.38 20.07
C GLY A 6 9.69 14.77 18.70
N SER A 7 10.37 15.60 17.90
CA SER A 7 9.77 16.23 16.70
C SER A 7 10.08 15.56 15.35
N VAL A 8 10.62 14.36 15.32
CA VAL A 8 11.25 13.83 14.09
C VAL A 8 10.30 12.87 13.40
N TRP A 9 9.69 13.34 12.31
CA TRP A 9 9.09 12.49 11.29
C TRP A 9 10.05 11.37 10.92
N GLN A 10 9.56 10.13 11.00
CA GLN A 10 10.25 8.94 10.54
C GLN A 10 9.23 8.08 9.81
N ALA A 11 9.51 7.79 8.56
CA ALA A 11 8.68 6.88 7.79
C ALA A 11 9.53 5.98 6.90
N SER A 12 9.04 4.77 6.67
CA SER A 12 9.56 3.83 5.69
C SER A 12 8.43 3.16 4.94
N ILE A 13 8.67 2.87 3.67
CA ILE A 13 7.70 2.24 2.78
C ILE A 13 8.34 1.03 2.09
N SER A 14 7.59 -0.06 1.98
CA SER A 14 8.06 -1.31 1.36
C SER A 14 6.90 -2.08 0.72
N LEU A 15 7.23 -3.05 -0.12
CA LEU A 15 6.26 -4.01 -0.64
C LEU A 15 6.31 -5.32 0.16
N SER A 16 5.18 -5.73 0.69
CA SER A 16 4.97 -7.09 1.18
C SER A 16 4.53 -7.95 0.00
N TRP A 17 5.47 -8.68 -0.59
CA TRP A 17 5.23 -9.60 -1.69
C TRP A 17 6.22 -10.78 -1.66
N ASN A 18 5.79 -11.95 -2.14
CA ASN A 18 6.50 -13.21 -1.93
C ASN A 18 7.89 -13.23 -2.58
N HIS A 19 8.95 -13.13 -1.75
CA HIS A 19 10.38 -13.27 -2.12
C HIS A 19 10.89 -12.39 -3.26
N MET A 20 10.14 -11.36 -3.64
CA MET A 20 10.55 -10.42 -4.69
C MET A 20 11.44 -9.32 -4.09
N PRO A 21 12.48 -8.88 -4.83
CA PRO A 21 13.34 -7.79 -4.37
C PRO A 21 12.53 -6.51 -4.22
N GLN A 22 12.87 -5.70 -3.21
CA GLN A 22 12.27 -4.39 -3.05
C GLN A 22 12.63 -3.48 -4.24
N PRO A 23 11.68 -2.73 -4.83
CA PRO A 23 12.01 -1.75 -5.85
C PRO A 23 12.90 -0.64 -5.27
N SER A 24 13.71 0.00 -6.11
CA SER A 24 14.67 1.04 -5.68
C SER A 24 14.03 2.25 -4.98
N MET A 25 12.74 2.48 -5.22
CA MET A 25 11.95 3.56 -4.61
C MET A 25 11.46 3.25 -3.18
N ALA A 26 11.52 1.99 -2.74
CA ALA A 26 11.24 1.59 -1.38
C ALA A 26 12.31 2.11 -0.40
N GLY A 27 12.01 2.04 0.91
CA GLY A 27 12.91 2.43 1.99
C GLY A 27 12.47 3.71 2.69
N LYS A 28 13.43 4.51 3.14
CA LYS A 28 13.19 5.70 3.97
C LYS A 28 12.39 6.76 3.20
N VAL A 29 11.55 7.48 3.94
CA VAL A 29 10.76 8.61 3.47
C VAL A 29 11.04 9.83 4.35
N ASP A 30 11.57 10.90 3.75
CA ASP A 30 12.04 12.07 4.49
C ASP A 30 10.94 13.11 4.74
N THR A 31 9.94 13.20 3.87
CA THR A 31 8.81 14.13 4.01
C THR A 31 7.45 13.47 3.74
N PRO A 32 6.34 14.01 4.24
CA PRO A 32 5.00 13.54 3.90
C PRO A 32 4.68 13.60 2.39
N GLU A 33 5.21 14.59 1.68
CA GLU A 33 5.03 14.74 0.23
C GLU A 33 5.71 13.59 -0.53
N ASP A 34 6.94 13.22 -0.14
CA ASP A 34 7.67 12.09 -0.72
C ASP A 34 6.92 10.75 -0.52
N LEU A 35 6.12 10.64 0.55
CA LEU A 35 5.35 9.43 0.83
C LEU A 35 4.32 9.17 -0.28
N GLY A 36 3.59 10.20 -0.70
CA GLY A 36 2.57 10.09 -1.74
C GLY A 36 3.15 9.69 -3.09
N GLU A 37 4.29 10.29 -3.46
CA GLU A 37 5.03 9.93 -4.68
C GLU A 37 5.50 8.47 -4.62
N LYS A 38 6.08 8.04 -3.50
CA LYS A 38 6.56 6.66 -3.33
C LYS A 38 5.42 5.63 -3.34
N ILE A 39 4.26 5.94 -2.75
CA ILE A 39 3.06 5.07 -2.84
C ILE A 39 2.68 4.88 -4.30
N THR A 40 2.63 5.97 -5.08
CA THR A 40 2.27 5.92 -6.49
C THR A 40 3.25 5.06 -7.27
N SER A 41 4.56 5.33 -7.13
CA SER A 41 5.59 4.58 -7.86
C SER A 41 5.63 3.10 -7.47
N LEU A 42 5.45 2.76 -6.19
CA LEU A 42 5.39 1.36 -5.75
C LEU A 42 4.14 0.65 -6.25
N THR A 43 3.00 1.35 -6.33
CA THR A 43 1.77 0.80 -6.92
C THR A 43 2.00 0.46 -8.38
N GLU A 44 2.61 1.36 -9.17
CA GLU A 44 2.95 1.12 -10.57
C GLU A 44 3.95 -0.03 -10.73
N ALA A 45 5.02 -0.07 -9.93
CA ALA A 45 5.99 -1.14 -9.94
C ALA A 45 5.34 -2.50 -9.63
N MET A 46 4.41 -2.53 -8.67
CA MET A 46 3.66 -3.73 -8.30
C MET A 46 2.75 -4.22 -9.44
N LEU A 47 2.06 -3.31 -10.12
CA LEU A 47 1.22 -3.63 -11.27
C LEU A 47 2.05 -4.13 -12.47
N LEU A 48 3.16 -3.46 -12.78
CA LEU A 48 4.06 -3.83 -13.88
C LEU A 48 4.71 -5.20 -13.67
N ALA A 49 5.16 -5.49 -12.44
CA ALA A 49 5.74 -6.79 -12.09
C ALA A 49 4.77 -7.97 -12.29
N ARG A 50 3.46 -7.71 -12.27
CA ARG A 50 2.40 -8.72 -12.39
C ARG A 50 1.79 -8.82 -13.79
N GLY A 51 2.19 -7.96 -14.72
CA GLY A 51 1.82 -8.02 -16.13
C GLY A 51 0.38 -7.56 -16.45
N PRO A 52 -0.04 -7.64 -17.72
CA PRO A 52 -1.29 -7.03 -18.23
C PRO A 52 -2.59 -7.66 -17.70
N HIS A 53 -2.49 -8.73 -16.90
CA HIS A 53 -3.62 -9.38 -16.23
C HIS A 53 -3.50 -9.35 -14.71
N ALA A 54 -2.68 -8.43 -14.16
CA ALA A 54 -2.53 -8.23 -12.73
C ALA A 54 -3.89 -8.01 -12.04
N THR A 55 -4.23 -8.88 -11.11
CA THR A 55 -5.44 -8.85 -10.27
C THR A 55 -5.08 -8.37 -8.84
N PHE A 56 -5.97 -7.87 -7.99
CA PHE A 56 -5.65 -7.48 -6.60
C PHE A 56 -5.36 -8.67 -5.66
N GLU A 57 -4.22 -9.35 -5.81
CA GLU A 57 -3.91 -10.51 -4.95
C GLU A 57 -3.83 -10.08 -3.48
N ALA A 58 -4.63 -10.74 -2.64
CA ALA A 58 -4.81 -10.34 -1.25
C ALA A 58 -3.57 -10.54 -0.35
N GLU A 59 -2.49 -11.12 -0.90
CA GLU A 59 -1.20 -11.34 -0.23
C GLU A 59 -0.16 -10.25 -0.58
N HIS A 60 -0.50 -9.30 -1.46
CA HIS A 60 0.38 -8.20 -1.83
C HIS A 60 -0.11 -6.88 -1.25
N SER A 61 0.78 -6.18 -0.54
CA SER A 61 0.46 -4.89 0.05
C SER A 61 1.65 -3.95 0.05
N ILE A 62 1.35 -2.66 0.04
CA ILE A 62 2.32 -1.62 0.37
C ILE A 62 2.25 -1.43 1.89
N VAL A 63 3.37 -1.60 2.57
CA VAL A 63 3.48 -1.44 4.03
C VAL A 63 4.19 -0.14 4.32
N ILE A 64 3.54 0.71 5.12
CA ILE A 64 4.06 2.00 5.58
C ILE A 64 4.17 1.94 7.10
N GLU A 65 5.38 2.16 7.61
CA GLU A 65 5.62 2.40 9.03
C GLU A 65 5.92 3.89 9.20
N LEU A 66 5.15 4.57 10.06
CA LEU A 66 5.21 6.01 10.23
C LEU A 66 5.13 6.38 11.70
N THR A 67 6.05 7.23 12.13
CA THR A 67 6.08 7.82 13.47
C THR A 67 6.21 9.33 13.35
N ALA A 68 5.29 10.06 13.98
CA ALA A 68 5.28 11.51 14.02
C ALA A 68 4.70 12.01 15.36
N PRO A 69 5.06 13.21 15.83
CA PRO A 69 4.61 13.74 17.11
C PRO A 69 3.08 13.92 17.24
N ASN A 70 2.37 14.07 16.11
CA ASN A 70 0.96 14.42 16.06
C ASN A 70 0.09 13.33 15.43
N VAL A 71 0.55 12.06 15.42
CA VAL A 71 -0.25 10.93 14.94
C VAL A 71 -0.55 9.96 16.09
N PRO A 72 -1.76 9.39 16.16
CA PRO A 72 -2.07 8.35 17.15
C PRO A 72 -1.42 7.02 16.75
N ASP A 73 -1.26 6.12 17.72
CA ASP A 73 -0.94 4.73 17.46
C ASP A 73 -2.14 4.07 16.76
N LEU A 74 -2.01 3.83 15.46
CA LEU A 74 -3.09 3.32 14.63
C LEU A 74 -2.54 2.47 13.48
N THR A 75 -3.28 1.43 13.11
CA THR A 75 -3.11 0.71 11.84
C THR A 75 -4.28 1.07 10.93
N VAL A 76 -3.97 1.59 9.75
CA VAL A 76 -4.95 1.89 8.69
C VAL A 76 -4.65 0.97 7.51
N ILE A 77 -5.70 0.32 6.99
CA ILE A 77 -5.62 -0.48 5.77
C ILE A 77 -6.43 0.25 4.71
N ASP A 78 -5.77 0.64 3.62
CA ASP A 78 -6.42 1.17 2.42
C ASP A 78 -6.66 0.02 1.44
N LEU A 79 -7.92 -0.20 1.08
CA LEU A 79 -8.33 -1.29 0.20
C LEU A 79 -8.74 -0.72 -1.16
N PRO A 80 -8.45 -1.43 -2.26
CA PRO A 80 -8.92 -1.03 -3.58
C PRO A 80 -10.44 -0.79 -3.59
N GLY A 81 -10.87 0.26 -4.30
CA GLY A 81 -12.29 0.58 -4.41
C GLY A 81 -13.10 -0.55 -5.04
N ILE A 82 -14.34 -0.73 -4.57
CA ILE A 82 -15.26 -1.74 -5.09
C ILE A 82 -15.61 -1.41 -6.54
N VAL A 83 -15.05 -2.18 -7.47
CA VAL A 83 -15.49 -2.16 -8.86
C VAL A 83 -16.83 -2.90 -8.91
N ARG A 84 -17.87 -2.28 -9.48
CA ARG A 84 -19.22 -2.89 -9.61
C ARG A 84 -19.63 -3.11 -11.06
N THR A 85 -18.79 -2.71 -12.02
CA THR A 85 -19.06 -2.78 -13.45
C THR A 85 -17.76 -3.11 -14.18
N GLN A 86 -17.81 -4.02 -15.17
CA GLN A 86 -16.68 -4.22 -16.08
C GLN A 86 -16.39 -2.92 -16.81
N VAL A 87 -15.27 -2.28 -16.48
CA VAL A 87 -14.70 -1.21 -17.29
C VAL A 87 -13.93 -1.89 -18.42
N ASN A 88 -14.15 -1.47 -19.67
CA ASN A 88 -13.56 -2.08 -20.87
C ASN A 88 -12.06 -2.36 -20.69
N GLY A 89 -11.70 -3.66 -20.62
CA GLY A 89 -10.31 -4.13 -20.48
C GLY A 89 -9.98 -4.87 -19.17
N GLN A 90 -10.84 -4.85 -18.15
CA GLN A 90 -10.62 -5.62 -16.92
C GLN A 90 -11.21 -7.04 -17.00
N SER A 91 -10.42 -8.03 -16.58
CA SER A 91 -10.86 -9.43 -16.43
C SER A 91 -11.99 -9.53 -15.41
N SER A 92 -12.98 -10.40 -15.66
CA SER A 92 -14.07 -10.70 -14.72
C SER A 92 -13.59 -11.17 -13.33
N ALA A 93 -12.33 -11.56 -13.21
CA ALA A 93 -11.68 -11.96 -11.95
C ALA A 93 -11.46 -10.82 -10.95
N VAL A 94 -11.36 -9.56 -11.41
CA VAL A 94 -11.05 -8.41 -10.53
C VAL A 94 -12.14 -8.19 -9.47
N MET A 95 -13.41 -8.41 -9.84
CA MET A 95 -14.55 -8.23 -8.94
C MET A 95 -14.50 -9.21 -7.75
N ALA A 96 -14.29 -10.50 -8.06
CA ALA A 96 -14.25 -11.57 -7.06
C ALA A 96 -13.10 -11.39 -6.05
N GLU A 97 -12.02 -10.75 -6.49
CA GLU A 97 -10.84 -10.57 -5.68
C GLU A 97 -10.91 -9.34 -4.77
N VAL A 98 -11.55 -8.25 -5.23
CA VAL A 98 -11.89 -7.12 -4.37
C VAL A 98 -12.85 -7.58 -3.26
N ASP A 99 -13.84 -8.40 -3.60
CA ASP A 99 -14.75 -8.99 -2.59
C ASP A 99 -14.00 -9.89 -1.60
N HIS A 100 -13.06 -10.72 -2.07
CA HIS A 100 -12.23 -11.57 -1.20
C HIS A 100 -11.28 -10.77 -0.29
N LEU A 101 -10.71 -9.66 -0.79
CA LEU A 101 -9.92 -8.71 -0.01
C LEU A 101 -10.75 -8.10 1.12
N LEU A 102 -11.95 -7.58 0.80
CA LEU A 102 -12.86 -7.02 1.79
C LEU A 102 -13.24 -8.05 2.84
N ASP A 103 -13.63 -9.25 2.42
CA ASP A 103 -13.99 -10.33 3.34
C ASP A 103 -12.85 -10.70 4.28
N ARG A 104 -11.62 -10.82 3.78
CA ARG A 104 -10.44 -11.15 4.59
C ARG A 104 -10.20 -10.10 5.68
N TYR A 105 -10.19 -8.83 5.32
CA TYR A 105 -9.81 -7.76 6.25
C TYR A 105 -10.97 -7.28 7.13
N LEU A 106 -12.24 -7.48 6.72
CA LEU A 106 -13.42 -7.09 7.51
C LEU A 106 -13.96 -8.21 8.40
N LYS A 107 -13.71 -9.50 8.08
CA LYS A 107 -14.15 -10.65 8.89
C LYS A 107 -13.08 -11.19 9.84
N GLN A 108 -11.88 -10.62 9.86
CA GLN A 108 -10.93 -10.90 10.94
C GLN A 108 -11.50 -10.32 12.24
N ASP A 109 -11.82 -11.19 13.20
CA ASP A 109 -12.17 -10.79 14.57
C ASP A 109 -11.02 -9.93 15.13
N ARG A 110 -11.37 -8.76 15.66
CA ARG A 110 -10.45 -7.81 16.29
C ARG A 110 -10.17 -8.16 17.73
#